data_AF-A0A399ZY83-F1
#
_entry.id   AF-A0A399ZY83-F1
#
_cell.length_a   1.000
_cell.length_b   1.000
_cell.length_c   1.000
_cell.angle_alpha   90.00
_cell.angle_beta   90.00
_cell.angle_gamma   90.00
#
_symmetry.space_group_name_H-M   'P 1'
#
loop_
_entity.id
_entity.type
_entity.pdbx_description
1 polymer ?
#
loop_
_entity_poly.entity_id
_entity_poly.type
_entity_poly.pdbx_seq_one_letter_code
_entity_poly.pdbx_strand_id
1 'polypeptide(L)'
;VQEDCACYTCRTFSRAYLRHLYKANEITSLRLGTIHNVYFLLELMRRIRATIEEGTFDDLRAVFLERYQISNQEVRHEQRRRRRATLTGTA
;
A
#
# COMPACT_ATOMS: atom_id res chain seq x y z
N VAL A 1 1.07 5.38 4.40
CA VAL A 1 0.41 6.70 4.36
C VAL A 1 0.86 7.39 3.10
N GLN A 2 -0.13 7.87 2.36
CA GLN A 2 -0.05 8.34 0.98
C GLN A 2 -0.61 9.77 0.94
N GLU A 3 -0.03 10.61 0.09
CA GLU A 3 -0.59 11.92 -0.25
C GLU A 3 -1.94 11.75 -0.94
N ASP A 4 -2.81 12.75 -0.77
CA ASP A 4 -4.18 12.78 -1.32
C ASP A 4 -5.13 11.65 -0.87
N CYS A 5 -4.75 10.86 0.15
CA CYS A 5 -5.62 9.83 0.70
C CYS A 5 -6.49 10.40 1.84
N ALA A 6 -7.81 10.46 1.62
CA ALA A 6 -8.76 10.92 2.63
C ALA A 6 -9.24 9.80 3.58
N CYS A 7 -8.45 8.75 3.84
CA CYS A 7 -8.81 7.77 4.88
C CYS A 7 -8.49 8.28 6.29
N TYR A 8 -9.14 7.72 7.32
CA TYR A 8 -8.87 8.08 8.72
C TYR A 8 -7.38 8.00 9.07
N THR A 9 -6.68 6.95 8.63
CA THR A 9 -5.26 6.77 8.91
C THR A 9 -4.40 7.90 8.34
N CYS A 10 -4.62 8.29 7.08
CA CYS A 10 -3.78 9.28 6.41
C CYS A 10 -4.08 10.72 6.85
N ARG A 11 -5.29 11.00 7.34
CA ARG A 11 -5.64 12.31 7.90
C ARG A 11 -5.13 12.52 9.32
N THR A 12 -4.99 11.45 10.10
CA THR A 12 -4.73 11.56 11.54
C THR A 12 -3.30 11.20 11.93
N PHE A 13 -2.62 10.31 11.20
CA PHE A 13 -1.34 9.75 11.61
C PHE A 13 -0.24 9.92 10.58
N SER A 14 0.98 10.19 11.05
CA SER A 14 2.16 10.29 10.21
C SER A 14 2.72 8.91 9.82
N ARG A 15 3.48 8.87 8.71
CA ARG A 15 4.24 7.67 8.30
C ARG A 15 5.21 7.21 9.39
N ALA A 16 5.85 8.15 10.09
CA ALA A 16 6.80 7.87 11.16
C ALA A 16 6.13 7.19 12.36
N TYR A 17 4.93 7.67 12.74
CA TYR A 17 4.18 7.07 13.84
C TYR A 17 3.75 5.63 13.53
N LEU A 18 3.24 5.38 12.32
CA LEU A 18 2.90 4.00 11.90
C LEU A 18 4.12 3.09 11.89
N ARG A 19 5.28 3.59 11.47
CA ARG A 19 6.54 2.85 11.49
C ARG A 19 6.97 2.52 12.93
N HIS A 20 6.82 3.47 13.85
CA HIS A 20 7.09 3.28 15.26
C HIS A 20 6.19 2.18 15.84
N LEU A 21 4.86 2.27 15.67
CA LEU A 21 3.91 1.26 16.15
C LEU A 21 4.24 -0.14 15.60
N TYR A 22 4.55 -0.22 14.31
CA TYR A 22 4.93 -1.49 13.68
C TYR A 22 6.22 -2.07 14.30
N LYS A 23 7.21 -1.22 14.60
CA LYS A 23 8.47 -1.64 15.25
C LYS A 23 8.28 -2.02 16.71
N ALA A 24 7.33 -1.41 17.38
CA ALA A 24 6.93 -1.75 18.76
C ALA A 24 6.04 -3.01 18.84
N ASN A 25 5.72 -3.67 17.72
CA ASN A 25 4.79 -4.79 17.64
C ASN A 25 3.36 -4.48 18.15
N GLU A 26 2.94 -3.22 18.00
CA GLU A 26 1.60 -2.78 18.38
C GLU A 26 0.55 -3.18 17.34
N ILE A 27 -0.53 -3.85 17.76
CA ILE A 27 -1.62 -4.30 16.88
C ILE A 27 -2.31 -3.13 16.14
N THR A 28 -2.28 -1.94 16.74
CA THR A 28 -2.81 -0.71 16.15
C THR A 28 -2.17 -0.40 14.80
N SER A 29 -0.89 -0.76 14.60
CA SER A 29 -0.22 -0.60 13.30
C SER A 29 -0.95 -1.37 12.18
N LEU A 30 -1.37 -2.60 12.46
CA LEU A 30 -2.10 -3.46 11.52
C LEU A 30 -3.51 -2.92 11.26
N ARG A 31 -4.22 -2.48 12.30
CA ARG A 31 -5.56 -1.87 12.16
C ARG A 31 -5.54 -0.64 11.27
N LEU A 32 -4.62 0.29 11.55
CA LEU A 32 -4.48 1.52 10.75
C LEU A 32 -4.04 1.22 9.31
N GLY A 33 -3.20 0.20 9.11
CA GLY A 33 -2.83 -0.31 7.79
C GLY A 33 -4.04 -0.83 7.02
N THR A 34 -4.88 -1.66 7.64
CA THR A 34 -6.10 -2.20 7.02
C THR A 34 -7.08 -1.10 6.61
N ILE A 35 -7.30 -0.10 7.48
CA ILE A 35 -8.18 1.04 7.16
C ILE A 35 -7.71 1.75 5.88
N HIS A 36 -6.40 2.01 5.75
CA HIS A 36 -5.84 2.63 4.56
C HIS A 36 -5.98 1.75 3.32
N ASN A 37 -5.64 0.46 3.44
CA ASN A 37 -5.64 -0.46 2.30
C ASN A 37 -7.06 -0.67 1.73
N VAL A 38 -8.05 -0.87 2.61
CA VAL A 38 -9.44 -1.04 2.20
C VAL A 38 -9.98 0.22 1.56
N TYR A 39 -9.71 1.39 2.16
CA TYR A 39 -10.11 2.67 1.57
C TYR A 39 -9.52 2.86 0.17
N PHE A 40 -8.22 2.61 0.00
CA PHE A 40 -7.55 2.71 -1.31
C PHE A 40 -8.21 1.81 -2.36
N LEU A 41 -8.49 0.54 -2.02
CA LEU A 41 -9.11 -0.39 -2.96
C LEU A 41 -10.53 0.06 -3.36
N LEU A 42 -11.33 0.49 -2.39
CA LEU A 42 -12.69 0.99 -2.65
C LEU A 42 -12.67 2.26 -3.51
N GLU A 43 -11.72 3.17 -3.24
CA GLU A 43 -11.51 4.39 -4.01
C GLU A 43 -11.14 4.10 -5.46
N LEU A 44 -10.16 3.22 -5.67
CA LEU A 44 -9.73 2.78 -7.00
C LEU A 44 -10.91 2.16 -7.77
N MET A 45 -11.65 1.25 -7.14
CA MET A 45 -12.80 0.60 -7.76
C MET A 45 -13.92 1.58 -8.11
N ARG A 46 -14.13 2.63 -7.31
CA ARG A 46 -15.10 3.68 -7.63
C ARG A 46 -14.68 4.48 -8.86
N ARG A 47 -13.41 4.87 -8.94
CA ARG A 47 -12.85 5.57 -10.10
C ARG A 47 -12.97 4.73 -11.36
N ILE A 48 -12.62 3.44 -11.27
CA ILE A 48 -12.76 2.49 -12.39
C ILE A 48 -14.21 2.46 -12.89
N ARG A 49 -15.18 2.27 -12.00
CA ARG A 49 -16.61 2.23 -12.40
C ARG A 49 -17.05 3.52 -13.09
N ALA A 50 -16.73 4.69 -12.52
CA ALA A 50 -17.05 5.99 -13.13
C ALA A 50 -16.47 6.12 -14.55
N THR A 51 -15.20 5.78 -14.73
CA THR A 51 -14.55 5.89 -16.05
C THR A 51 -15.04 4.87 -17.07
N ILE A 52 -15.59 3.73 -16.64
CA ILE A 52 -16.26 2.78 -17.54
C ILE A 52 -17.57 3.38 -18.04
N GLU A 53 -18.36 3.99 -17.15
CA GLU A 53 -19.61 4.68 -17.51
C GLU A 53 -19.38 5.87 -18.44
N GLU A 54 -18.26 6.58 -18.27
CA GLU A 54 -17.85 7.73 -19.09
C GLU A 54 -17.12 7.34 -20.38
N GLY A 55 -16.72 6.07 -20.55
CA GLY A 55 -15.92 5.61 -21.69
C GLY A 55 -14.45 6.06 -21.67
N THR A 56 -13.92 6.51 -20.53
CA THR A 56 -12.57 7.07 -20.34
C THR A 56 -11.64 6.15 -19.53
N PHE A 57 -11.96 4.87 -19.42
CA PHE A 57 -11.21 3.91 -18.59
C PHE A 57 -9.74 3.76 -19.02
N ASP A 58 -9.44 3.83 -20.32
CA ASP A 58 -8.08 3.65 -20.82
C ASP A 58 -7.14 4.78 -20.34
N ASP A 59 -7.65 6.01 -20.22
CA ASP A 59 -6.89 7.15 -19.70
C ASP A 59 -6.54 6.94 -18.21
N LEU A 60 -7.53 6.50 -17.41
CA LEU A 60 -7.32 6.16 -16.00
C LEU A 60 -6.27 5.05 -15.87
N ARG A 61 -6.37 4.01 -16.69
CA ARG A 61 -5.43 2.87 -16.68
C ARG A 61 -4.02 3.33 -17.00
N ALA A 62 -3.83 4.14 -18.03
CA ALA A 62 -2.52 4.65 -18.42
C ALA A 62 -1.86 5.44 -17.28
N VAL A 63 -2.58 6.45 -16.73
CA VAL A 63 -2.07 7.28 -15.63
C VAL A 63 -1.82 6.46 -14.36
N PHE A 64 -2.69 5.48 -14.06
CA PHE A 64 -2.52 4.63 -12.89
C PHE A 64 -1.27 3.76 -12.99
N LEU A 65 -1.03 3.10 -14.13
CA LEU A 65 0.10 2.20 -14.31
C LEU A 65 1.44 2.93 -14.44
N GLU A 66 1.46 4.17 -14.92
CA GLU A 66 2.65 5.01 -14.91
C GLU A 66 3.16 5.24 -13.48
N ARG A 67 2.23 5.54 -12.56
CA ARG A 67 2.57 5.86 -11.16
C ARG A 67 2.67 4.62 -10.27
N TYR A 68 1.86 3.61 -10.52
CA TYR A 68 1.76 2.41 -9.69
C TYR A 68 2.71 1.31 -10.19
N GLN A 69 3.98 1.42 -9.79
CA GLN A 69 4.98 0.41 -10.15
C GLN A 69 4.78 -0.89 -9.36
N ILE A 70 4.42 -1.95 -10.09
CA ILE A 70 4.32 -3.29 -9.53
C ILE A 70 5.73 -3.78 -9.19
N SER A 71 5.98 -4.02 -7.91
CA SER A 71 7.26 -4.57 -7.45
C SER A 71 7.54 -5.93 -8.09
N ASN A 72 8.75 -6.14 -8.61
CA ASN A 72 9.20 -7.45 -9.10
C ASN A 72 9.12 -8.49 -7.96
N GLN A 73 8.29 -9.53 -8.16
CA GLN A 73 8.02 -10.55 -7.14
C GLN A 73 9.26 -11.39 -6.83
N GLU A 74 10.08 -11.71 -7.82
CA GLU A 74 11.33 -12.47 -7.66
C GLU A 74 12.26 -11.73 -6.70
N VAL A 75 12.45 -10.43 -6.93
CA VAL A 75 13.27 -9.56 -6.06
C VAL A 75 12.71 -9.53 -4.64
N ARG A 76 11.38 -9.43 -4.47
CA ARG A 76 10.77 -9.46 -3.13
C ARG A 76 11.00 -10.78 -2.40
N HIS A 77 10.82 -11.90 -3.09
CA HIS A 77 11.02 -13.23 -2.52
C HIS A 77 12.47 -13.42 -2.10
N GLU A 78 13.41 -12.97 -2.93
CA GLU A 78 14.84 -12.99 -2.62
C GLU A 78 15.17 -12.14 -1.38
N GLN A 79 14.66 -10.90 -1.32
CA GLN A 79 14.87 -10.02 -0.16
C GLN A 79 14.28 -10.60 1.14
N ARG A 80 13.14 -11.30 1.08
CA ARG A 80 12.57 -12.00 2.23
C ARG A 80 13.45 -13.17 2.67
N ARG A 81 13.98 -13.96 1.72
CA ARG A 81 14.91 -15.07 2.00
C ARG A 81 16.16 -14.56 2.72
N ARG A 82 16.79 -13.50 2.20
CA ARG A 82 17.97 -12.85 2.82
C ARG A 82 17.69 -12.41 4.25
N ARG A 83 16.61 -11.66 4.48
CA ARG A 83 16.23 -11.20 5.84
C ARG A 83 16.00 -12.36 6.80
N ARG A 84 15.40 -13.46 6.32
CA ARG A 84 15.20 -14.65 7.13
C ARG A 84 16.54 -15.31 7.48
N ALA A 85 17.46 -15.46 6.52
CA ALA A 85 18.79 -16.00 6.76
C ALA A 85 19.60 -15.16 7.77
N THR A 86 19.52 -13.83 7.67
CA THR A 86 20.14 -12.91 8.65
C THR A 86 19.55 -13.08 10.06
N LEU A 87 18.25 -13.37 10.18
CA LEU A 87 17.59 -13.59 11.46
C LEU A 87 17.88 -14.98 12.06
N THR A 88 18.16 -15.99 11.22
CA THR A 88 18.44 -17.37 11.65
C THR A 88 19.93 -17.68 11.82
N GLY A 89 20.83 -16.73 11.54
CA GLY A 89 22.28 -16.90 11.69
C GLY A 89 22.92 -17.87 10.69
N THR A 90 22.20 -18.22 9.62
CA THR A 90 22.64 -19.15 8.56
C THR A 90 23.22 -18.40 7.36
N ALA A 91 23.90 -17.29 7.62
CA ALA A 91 24.49 -16.43 6.57
C ALA A 91 25.77 -17.05 6.01
#